data_AF-A0A354SCD1-F1
#
_entry.id   AF-A0A354SCD1-F1
#
_cell.length_a   1.000
_cell.length_b   1.000
_cell.length_c   1.000
_cell.angle_alpha   90.00
_cell.angle_beta   90.00
_cell.angle_gamma   90.00
#
_symmetry.space_group_name_H-M   'P 1'
#
loop_
_entity.id
_entity.type
_entity.pdbx_description
1 polymer ?
#
loop_
_entity_poly.entity_id
_entity_poly.type
_entity_poly.pdbx_seq_one_letter_code
_entity_poly.pdbx_strand_id
1 'polypeptide(L)'
;MNRNIAVYFIPDSESSIITRSVVGYGTPTRVFSDTKEIVSGYFVVSTDYLVRTNTERRRVLFMHELGHALGLADSDDPDNIMFRYLDTTVSLGAGDIAGIQAIEKACSG
;
A
#
# COMPACT_ATOMS: atom_id res chain seq x y z
N MET A 1 13.69 4.75 18.05
CA MET A 1 12.49 5.35 17.44
C MET A 1 11.54 4.23 17.05
N ASN A 2 10.24 4.36 17.31
CA ASN A 2 9.28 3.31 16.97
C ASN A 2 8.71 3.57 15.57
N ARG A 3 8.97 2.66 14.64
CA ARG A 3 8.26 2.61 13.35
C ARG A 3 6.99 1.80 13.49
N ASN A 4 5.90 2.24 12.89
CA ASN A 4 4.63 1.52 12.97
C ASN A 4 3.82 1.66 11.68
N ILE A 5 3.15 0.56 11.32
CA ILE A 5 2.13 0.55 10.28
C ILE A 5 0.84 0.05 10.93
N ALA A 6 -0.22 0.85 10.84
CA ALA A 6 -1.53 0.46 11.31
C ALA A 6 -2.35 -0.14 10.16
N VAL A 7 -3.14 -1.17 10.45
CA VAL A 7 -4.02 -1.82 9.48
C VAL A 7 -5.44 -1.75 9.98
N TYR A 8 -6.35 -1.23 9.15
CA TYR A 8 -7.77 -1.13 9.45
C TYR A 8 -8.59 -2.00 8.50
N PHE A 9 -9.54 -2.72 9.07
CA PHE A 9 -10.48 -3.58 8.33
C PHE A 9 -11.86 -2.96 8.47
N ILE A 10 -12.42 -2.47 7.37
CA ILE A 10 -13.68 -1.72 7.39
C ILE A 10 -14.62 -2.29 6.32
N PRO A 11 -15.91 -2.54 6.63
CA PRO A 11 -16.89 -2.93 5.63
C PRO A 11 -17.21 -1.76 4.69
N ASP A 12 -17.60 -2.05 3.44
CA ASP A 12 -17.87 -1.02 2.42
C ASP A 12 -18.95 -0.04 2.88
N SER A 13 -19.89 -0.49 3.73
CA SER A 13 -20.98 0.34 4.27
C SER A 13 -20.54 1.39 5.29
N GLU A 14 -19.34 1.26 5.86
CA GLU A 14 -18.85 2.14 6.95
C GLU A 14 -17.81 3.16 6.46
N SER A 15 -17.51 3.20 5.16
CA SER A 15 -16.51 4.10 4.59
C SER A 15 -17.06 4.90 3.42
N SER A 16 -16.64 6.16 3.32
CA SER A 16 -16.85 6.98 2.12
C SER A 16 -15.73 6.83 1.10
N ILE A 17 -14.58 6.24 1.49
CA ILE A 17 -13.39 6.04 0.65
C ILE A 17 -13.37 4.62 0.10
N ILE A 18 -13.62 3.63 0.96
CA ILE A 18 -13.73 2.24 0.55
C ILE A 18 -15.11 2.04 -0.09
N THR A 19 -15.11 1.58 -1.33
CA THR A 19 -16.32 1.35 -2.13
C THR A 19 -16.16 0.06 -2.92
N ARG A 20 -17.20 -0.34 -3.67
CA ARG A 20 -17.11 -1.50 -4.58
C ARG A 20 -15.97 -1.40 -5.60
N SER A 21 -15.53 -0.19 -5.94
CA SER A 21 -14.48 0.09 -6.93
C SER A 21 -13.13 0.47 -6.32
N VAL A 22 -13.08 0.75 -5.02
CA VAL A 22 -11.87 1.10 -4.26
C VAL A 22 -11.83 0.23 -3.02
N VAL A 23 -11.06 -0.85 -3.06
CA VAL A 23 -11.09 -1.90 -2.03
C VAL A 23 -9.97 -1.78 -1.00
N GLY A 24 -9.09 -0.79 -1.16
CA GLY A 24 -8.06 -0.42 -0.21
C GLY A 24 -7.65 1.05 -0.34
N TYR A 25 -6.97 1.55 0.69
CA TYR A 25 -6.37 2.87 0.72
C TYR A 25 -5.22 2.90 1.73
N GLY A 26 -4.01 3.25 1.27
CA GLY A 26 -2.82 3.39 2.11
C GLY A 26 -2.20 4.78 2.03
N THR A 27 -1.53 5.20 3.10
CA THR A 27 -0.83 6.49 3.13
C THR A 27 0.22 6.57 4.26
N PRO A 28 1.34 7.29 4.07
CA PRO A 28 2.23 7.67 5.16
C PRO A 28 1.54 8.66 6.11
N THR A 29 1.72 8.51 7.42
CA THR A 29 1.18 9.42 8.44
C THR A 29 2.23 10.28 9.11
N ARG A 30 3.50 9.84 9.10
CA ARG A 30 4.60 10.63 9.62
C ARG A 30 5.83 10.43 8.76
N VAL A 31 6.30 11.55 8.24
CA VAL A 31 7.53 11.69 7.47
C VAL A 31 8.40 12.70 8.19
N PHE A 32 9.66 12.38 8.44
CA PHE A 32 10.63 13.34 8.94
C PHE A 32 11.01 14.32 7.83
N SER A 33 10.80 15.61 8.02
CA SER A 33 10.94 16.61 6.95
C SER A 33 12.39 16.83 6.50
N ASP A 34 13.36 16.53 7.37
CA ASP A 34 14.80 16.66 7.13
C ASP A 34 15.36 15.47 6.34
N THR A 35 15.05 14.24 6.75
CA THR A 35 15.54 13.01 6.09
C THR A 35 14.61 12.46 5.03
N LYS A 36 13.38 13.00 4.94
CA LYS A 36 12.23 12.48 4.20
C LYS A 36 11.90 11.02 4.53
N GLU A 37 12.30 10.58 5.71
CA GLU A 37 12.12 9.21 6.15
C GLU A 37 10.69 8.96 6.62
N ILE A 38 10.08 7.88 6.12
CA ILE A 38 8.76 7.44 6.56
C ILE A 38 8.91 6.60 7.82
N VAL A 39 8.23 7.03 8.88
CA VAL A 39 8.30 6.39 10.20
C VAL A 39 6.96 5.85 10.68
N SER A 40 5.86 6.33 10.09
CA SER A 40 4.58 5.66 10.25
C SER A 40 3.67 5.83 9.05
N GLY A 41 2.75 4.89 8.90
CA GLY A 41 1.70 4.88 7.89
C GLY A 41 0.50 4.08 8.36
N TYR A 42 -0.58 4.13 7.61
CA TYR A 42 -1.66 3.16 7.74
C TYR A 42 -2.17 2.75 6.39
N PHE A 43 -2.87 1.63 6.37
CA PHE A 43 -3.77 1.32 5.28
C PHE A 43 -5.07 0.69 5.75
N VAL A 44 -6.09 0.85 4.93
CA VAL A 44 -7.44 0.36 5.14
C VAL A 44 -7.74 -0.66 4.04
N VAL A 45 -8.41 -1.75 4.39
CA VAL A 45 -8.88 -2.76 3.43
C VAL A 45 -10.36 -3.05 3.64
N SER A 46 -11.07 -3.24 2.53
CA SER A 46 -12.48 -3.65 2.48
C SER A 46 -12.65 -5.07 3.02
N THR A 47 -13.39 -5.25 4.13
CA THR A 47 -13.72 -6.61 4.62
C THR A 47 -14.60 -7.38 3.64
N ASP A 48 -15.49 -6.68 2.94
CA ASP A 48 -16.43 -7.29 1.98
C ASP A 48 -15.67 -7.84 0.77
N TYR A 49 -14.65 -7.12 0.30
CA TYR A 49 -13.72 -7.62 -0.71
C TYR A 49 -12.91 -8.81 -0.22
N LEU A 50 -12.37 -8.75 0.99
CA LEU A 50 -11.61 -9.86 1.57
C LEU A 50 -12.45 -11.13 1.62
N VAL A 51 -13.72 -11.06 2.05
CA VAL A 51 -14.61 -12.23 2.12
C VAL A 51 -14.88 -12.85 0.74
N ARG A 52 -15.13 -12.03 -0.29
CA ARG A 52 -15.54 -12.51 -1.63
C ARG A 52 -14.40 -12.88 -2.58
N THR A 53 -13.16 -12.56 -2.23
CA THR A 53 -11.98 -12.77 -3.10
C THR A 53 -11.11 -13.95 -2.65
N ASN A 54 -10.20 -14.41 -3.51
CA ASN A 54 -9.29 -15.51 -3.20
C ASN A 54 -8.01 -15.04 -2.49
N THR A 55 -7.24 -16.00 -1.94
CA THR A 55 -6.02 -15.70 -1.16
C THR A 55 -4.98 -14.90 -1.93
N GLU A 56 -4.78 -15.16 -3.23
CA GLU A 56 -3.78 -14.43 -4.02
C GLU A 56 -4.17 -12.96 -4.18
N ARG A 57 -5.42 -12.67 -4.54
CA ARG A 57 -5.91 -11.29 -4.61
C ARG A 57 -5.88 -10.56 -3.28
N ARG A 58 -6.07 -11.27 -2.16
CA ARG A 58 -5.88 -10.68 -0.81
C ARG A 58 -4.43 -10.28 -0.60
N ARG A 59 -3.47 -11.15 -0.94
CA ARG A 59 -2.04 -10.86 -0.81
C ARG A 59 -1.63 -9.66 -1.65
N VAL A 60 -2.05 -9.61 -2.91
CA VAL A 60 -1.79 -8.46 -3.80
C VAL A 60 -2.30 -7.18 -3.17
N LEU A 61 -3.56 -7.16 -2.70
CA LEU A 61 -4.12 -6.00 -2.02
C LEU A 61 -3.28 -5.58 -0.80
N PHE A 62 -2.96 -6.50 0.10
CA PHE A 62 -2.16 -6.17 1.29
C PHE A 62 -0.78 -5.60 0.92
N MET A 63 -0.12 -6.17 -0.08
CA MET A 63 1.19 -5.70 -0.51
C MET A 63 1.13 -4.33 -1.18
N HIS A 64 0.13 -4.11 -2.04
CA HIS A 64 -0.13 -2.83 -2.70
C HIS A 64 -0.38 -1.70 -1.70
N GLU A 65 -1.30 -1.93 -0.75
CA GLU A 65 -1.65 -0.93 0.25
C GLU A 65 -0.53 -0.69 1.28
N LEU A 66 0.26 -1.72 1.59
CA LEU A 66 1.48 -1.55 2.37
C LEU A 66 2.49 -0.68 1.62
N GLY A 67 2.63 -0.85 0.31
CA GLY A 67 3.44 0.02 -0.54
C GLY A 67 3.02 1.49 -0.42
N HIS A 68 1.72 1.78 -0.49
CA HIS A 68 1.21 3.13 -0.25
C HIS A 68 1.46 3.63 1.18
N ALA A 69 1.28 2.80 2.21
CA ALA A 69 1.59 3.17 3.59
C ALA A 69 3.09 3.50 3.78
N LEU A 70 3.93 2.93 2.93
CA LEU A 70 5.36 3.16 2.82
C LEU A 70 5.73 4.25 1.78
N GLY A 71 4.75 4.96 1.22
CA GLY A 71 4.96 6.13 0.37
C GLY A 71 5.20 5.83 -1.11
N LEU A 72 4.99 4.60 -1.55
CA LEU A 72 5.00 4.26 -2.97
C LEU A 72 3.71 4.76 -3.64
N ALA A 73 3.84 5.31 -4.83
CA ALA A 73 2.71 5.71 -5.66
C ALA A 73 2.25 4.55 -6.56
N ASP A 74 1.05 4.68 -7.15
CA ASP A 74 0.59 3.79 -8.21
C ASP A 74 1.61 3.66 -9.34
N SER A 75 1.64 2.49 -9.94
CA SER A 75 2.31 2.15 -11.18
C SER A 75 1.27 1.90 -12.28
N ASP A 76 1.63 2.25 -13.53
CA ASP A 76 0.87 1.85 -14.73
C ASP A 76 1.40 0.57 -15.38
N ASP A 77 2.49 0.01 -14.85
CA ASP A 77 3.06 -1.28 -15.27
C ASP A 77 2.38 -2.44 -14.54
N PRO A 78 1.73 -3.40 -15.25
CA PRO A 78 1.02 -4.54 -14.68
C PRO A 78 1.92 -5.58 -14.01
N ASP A 79 3.23 -5.53 -14.25
CA ASP A 79 4.19 -6.43 -13.60
C ASP A 79 4.63 -5.94 -12.20
N ASN A 80 4.25 -4.71 -11.83
CA ASN A 80 4.52 -4.13 -10.51
C ASN A 80 3.37 -4.41 -9.52
N ILE A 81 3.70 -4.70 -8.26
CA ILE A 81 2.72 -4.83 -7.17
C ILE A 81 1.96 -3.52 -6.95
N MET A 82 2.58 -2.38 -7.26
CA MET A 82 1.94 -1.06 -7.22
C MET A 82 1.05 -0.78 -8.45
N PHE A 83 0.80 -1.76 -9.33
CA PHE A 83 -0.13 -1.56 -10.44
C PHE A 83 -1.51 -1.14 -9.94
N ARG A 84 -2.05 -0.05 -10.49
CA ARG A 84 -3.29 0.58 -9.99
C ARG A 84 -4.54 -0.32 -10.02
N TYR A 85 -4.50 -1.41 -10.78
CA TYR A 85 -5.58 -2.38 -10.86
C TYR A 85 -5.15 -3.67 -10.19
N LEU A 86 -5.99 -4.17 -9.28
CA LEU A 86 -5.70 -5.44 -8.62
C LEU A 86 -5.77 -6.61 -9.60
N ASP A 87 -4.60 -7.19 -9.85
CA ASP A 87 -4.45 -8.47 -10.54
C ASP A 87 -4.00 -9.57 -9.54
N THR A 88 -3.40 -10.62 -10.06
CA THR A 88 -2.88 -11.78 -9.33
C THR A 88 -1.35 -11.80 -9.23
N THR A 89 -0.68 -10.80 -9.80
CA THR A 89 0.77 -10.62 -9.71
C THR A 89 1.18 -10.29 -8.28
N VAL A 90 1.91 -11.21 -7.64
CA VAL A 90 2.46 -11.05 -6.26
C VAL A 90 3.97 -10.78 -6.25
N SER A 91 4.59 -10.64 -7.42
CA SER A 91 6.02 -10.33 -7.55
C SER A 91 6.28 -8.84 -7.38
N LEU A 92 7.43 -8.51 -6.80
CA LEU A 92 7.96 -7.15 -6.83
C LEU A 92 8.60 -6.92 -8.20
N GLY A 93 8.01 -6.04 -9.00
CA GLY A 93 8.62 -5.59 -10.24
C GLY A 93 9.77 -4.61 -9.98
N ALA A 94 10.48 -4.23 -11.05
CA ALA A 94 11.66 -3.38 -10.93
C ALA A 94 11.34 -2.02 -10.29
N GLY A 95 10.14 -1.48 -10.54
CA GLY A 95 9.67 -0.23 -9.94
C GLY A 95 9.45 -0.35 -8.43
N ASP A 96 8.87 -1.46 -7.98
CA ASP A 96 8.60 -1.71 -6.56
C ASP A 96 9.90 -1.85 -5.76
N ILE A 97 10.86 -2.60 -6.30
CA ILE A 97 12.18 -2.79 -5.68
C ILE A 97 12.89 -1.44 -5.57
N ALA A 98 12.90 -0.65 -6.65
CA ALA A 98 13.52 0.67 -6.65
C ALA A 98 12.85 1.60 -5.62
N GLY A 99 11.52 1.57 -5.54
CA GLY A 99 10.75 2.35 -4.57
C GLY A 99 11.07 1.96 -3.13
N ILE A 100 11.08 0.67 -2.80
CA ILE A 100 11.41 0.16 -1.46
C ILE A 100 12.85 0.53 -1.08
N GLN A 101 13.81 0.35 -2.00
CA GLN A 101 15.20 0.73 -1.77
C GLN A 101 15.38 2.24 -1.57
N ALA A 102 14.52 3.07 -2.16
CA ALA A 102 14.54 4.51 -1.95
C ALA A 102 14.08 4.90 -0.53
N ILE A 103 13.30 4.07 0.15
CA ILE A 103 12.89 4.30 1.55
C ILE A 103 14.07 4.11 2.51
N GLU A 104 14.95 3.14 2.23
CA GLU A 104 16.13 2.87 3.06
C GLU A 104 17.27 3.87 2.82
N LYS A 105 17.26 4.58 1.70
CA LYS A 105 18.22 5.65 1.44
C LYS A 105 17.82 6.90 2.21
N ALA A 106 18.71 7.37 3.07
CA ALA A 106 18.69 8.76 3.51
C ALA A 106 18.63 9.65 2.27
N CYS A 107 17.66 10.56 2.20
CA CYS A 107 17.62 11.52 1.11
C CYS A 107 18.89 12.38 1.19
N SER A 108 19.82 12.17 0.26
CA SER A 108 20.97 13.06 0.10
C SER A 108 20.46 14.39 -0.42
N GLY A 109 20.58 15.43 0.42
CA GLY A 109 20.16 16.80 0.12
C GLY A 109 20.87 17.43 -1.07
#